data_AF-A0A497B2N8-F1
#
_entry.id   AF-A0A497B2N8-F1
#
_cell.length_a   1.000
_cell.length_b   1.000
_cell.length_c   1.000
_cell.angle_alpha   90.00
_cell.angle_beta   90.00
_cell.angle_gamma   90.00
#
_symmetry.space_group_name_H-M   'P 1'
#
loop_
_entity.id
_entity.type
_entity.pdbx_description
1 polymer ?
#
loop_
_entity_poly.entity_id
_entity_poly.type
_entity_poly.pdbx_seq_one_letter_code
_entity_poly.pdbx_strand_id
1 'polypeptide(L)'
;MIKIKRCWVAYEDALSTAVDPEYLSITREDIENYMKEHPMPEDPEYTKEDLIYDLTASSGVYTLPDGIKQETADYIEELLNALAR
;
A
#
# COMPACT_ATOMS: atom_id res chain seq x y z
N MET A 1 10.62 -10.83 20.20
CA MET A 1 9.89 -12.09 19.95
C MET A 1 9.69 -12.20 18.45
N ILE A 2 10.09 -13.30 17.81
CA ILE A 2 10.00 -13.48 16.35
C ILE A 2 8.72 -14.26 16.04
N LYS A 3 7.90 -13.80 15.09
CA LYS A 3 6.64 -14.46 14.67
C LYS A 3 6.63 -14.61 13.15
N ILE A 4 6.14 -15.76 12.68
CA ILE A 4 5.86 -16.01 11.27
C ILE A 4 4.36 -15.76 11.03
N LYS A 5 4.01 -15.02 9.99
CA LYS A 5 2.62 -14.75 9.59
C LYS A 5 2.48 -14.79 8.06
N ARG A 6 1.25 -14.97 7.58
CA ARG A 6 0.89 -14.68 6.19
C ARG A 6 0.66 -13.17 6.01
N CYS A 7 0.88 -12.69 4.80
CA CYS A 7 0.64 -11.31 4.37
C CYS A 7 0.50 -11.27 2.85
N TRP A 8 -0.08 -10.18 2.36
CA TRP A 8 0.01 -9.81 0.96
C TRP A 8 1.31 -9.04 0.73
N VAL A 9 1.84 -9.13 -0.48
CA VAL A 9 3.06 -8.42 -0.89
C VAL A 9 2.76 -7.75 -2.22
N ALA A 10 3.03 -6.45 -2.31
CA ALA A 10 2.92 -5.72 -3.58
C ALA A 10 4.15 -6.00 -4.43
N TYR A 11 3.93 -6.37 -5.69
CA TYR A 11 4.99 -6.60 -6.67
C TYR A 11 4.84 -5.64 -7.85
N GLU A 12 5.97 -5.15 -8.33
CA GLU A 12 6.06 -4.54 -9.65
C GLU A 12 6.18 -5.68 -10.68
N ASP A 13 5.25 -5.75 -11.61
CA ASP A 13 5.06 -6.91 -12.48
C ASP A 13 6.22 -7.08 -13.49
N ALA A 14 6.74 -5.99 -14.06
CA ALA A 14 7.73 -6.08 -15.14
C ALA A 14 9.09 -6.62 -14.68
N LEU A 15 9.51 -6.27 -13.46
CA LEU A 15 10.76 -6.72 -12.85
C LEU A 15 10.54 -7.88 -11.88
N SER A 16 9.28 -8.20 -11.55
CA SER A 16 8.91 -9.18 -10.52
C SER A 16 9.59 -8.90 -9.18
N THR A 17 9.82 -7.63 -8.87
CA THR A 17 10.43 -7.17 -7.63
C THR A 17 9.37 -6.71 -6.67
N ALA A 18 9.53 -7.06 -5.39
CA ALA A 18 8.66 -6.51 -4.37
C ALA A 18 8.82 -4.99 -4.33
N VAL A 19 7.69 -4.29 -4.22
CA VAL A 19 7.65 -2.84 -4.10
C VAL A 19 8.31 -2.44 -2.79
N ASP A 20 9.21 -1.45 -2.85
CA ASP A 20 9.78 -0.81 -1.68
C ASP A 20 9.29 0.64 -1.61
N PRO A 21 8.47 0.99 -0.59
CA PRO A 21 7.86 2.31 -0.47
C PRO A 21 8.86 3.47 -0.51
N GLU A 22 10.08 3.25 -0.01
CA GLU A 22 11.12 4.29 0.04
C GLU A 22 11.49 4.80 -1.36
N TYR A 23 11.35 3.97 -2.39
CA TYR A 23 11.70 4.31 -3.77
C TYR A 23 10.52 4.86 -4.60
N LEU A 24 9.30 4.84 -4.06
CA LEU A 24 8.12 5.29 -4.80
C LEU A 24 8.00 6.82 -4.87
N SER A 25 8.71 7.55 -4.00
CA SER A 25 8.63 9.02 -3.90
C SER A 25 7.20 9.56 -3.71
N ILE A 26 6.29 8.74 -3.17
CA ILE A 26 4.90 9.10 -2.90
C ILE A 26 4.86 9.90 -1.59
N THR A 27 4.20 11.06 -1.61
CA THR A 27 4.01 11.87 -0.41
C THR A 27 2.62 11.67 0.18
N ARG A 28 2.44 12.07 1.46
CA ARG A 28 1.11 12.13 2.09
C ARG A 28 0.15 13.00 1.28
N GLU A 29 0.63 14.10 0.72
CA GLU A 29 -0.20 15.01 -0.08
C GLU A 29 -0.71 14.33 -1.36
N ASP A 30 0.12 13.53 -2.03
CA ASP A 30 -0.30 12.77 -3.22
C ASP A 30 -1.41 11.76 -2.88
N ILE A 31 -1.24 11.02 -1.77
CA ILE A 31 -2.22 10.05 -1.29
C ILE A 31 -3.53 10.74 -0.92
N GLU A 32 -3.47 11.80 -0.12
CA GLU A 32 -4.65 12.55 0.33
C GLU A 32 -5.38 13.22 -0.84
N ASN A 33 -4.66 13.67 -1.88
CA ASN A 33 -5.27 14.19 -3.09
C ASN A 33 -5.93 13.10 -3.93
N TYR A 34 -5.29 11.94 -4.10
CA TYR A 34 -5.90 10.78 -4.77
C TYR A 34 -7.19 10.34 -4.07
N MET A 35 -7.17 10.26 -2.73
CA MET A 35 -8.31 9.85 -1.91
C MET A 35 -9.54 10.77 -2.00
N LYS A 36 -9.39 12.03 -2.42
CA LYS A 36 -10.52 12.95 -2.60
C LYS A 36 -11.40 12.54 -3.77
N GLU A 37 -10.79 12.06 -4.84
CA GLU A 37 -11.49 11.60 -6.06
C GLU A 37 -11.80 10.10 -5.99
N HIS A 38 -10.98 9.34 -5.26
CA HIS A 38 -11.07 7.89 -5.11
C HIS A 38 -11.12 7.53 -3.61
N PRO A 39 -12.28 7.57 -2.95
CA PRO A 39 -12.36 7.28 -1.51
C PRO A 39 -11.97 5.82 -1.23
N MET A 40 -11.04 5.64 -0.29
CA MET A 40 -10.60 4.31 0.15
C MET A 40 -11.78 3.52 0.76
N PRO A 41 -11.93 2.23 0.43
CA PRO A 41 -12.95 1.38 1.05
C PRO A 41 -12.71 1.23 2.55
N GLU A 42 -13.79 1.03 3.32
CA GLU A 42 -13.67 0.76 4.76
C GLU A 42 -13.17 -0.67 5.00
N ASP A 43 -12.05 -0.80 5.73
CA ASP A 43 -11.46 -2.09 6.09
C ASP A 43 -11.11 -2.12 7.59
N PRO A 44 -11.53 -3.15 8.34
CA PRO A 44 -11.22 -3.25 9.77
C PRO A 44 -9.74 -3.56 10.07
N GLU A 45 -9.01 -4.12 9.10
CA GLU A 45 -7.61 -4.55 9.28
C GLU A 45 -6.61 -3.54 8.68
N TYR A 46 -7.07 -2.58 7.89
CA TYR A 46 -6.19 -1.61 7.23
C TYR A 46 -6.84 -0.24 7.01
N THR A 47 -6.33 0.77 7.70
CA THR A 47 -6.89 2.12 7.66
C THR A 47 -6.13 3.03 6.69
N LYS A 48 -6.73 4.18 6.39
CA LYS A 48 -6.05 5.24 5.62
C LYS A 48 -4.74 5.71 6.25
N GLU A 49 -4.63 5.72 7.58
CA GLU A 49 -3.39 6.17 8.24
C GLU A 49 -2.32 5.09 8.15
N ASP A 50 -2.71 3.80 8.13
CA ASP A 50 -1.79 2.69 7.86
C ASP A 50 -1.23 2.80 6.43
N LEU A 51 -2.09 3.05 5.44
CA LEU A 51 -1.68 3.31 4.06
C LEU A 51 -0.68 4.45 3.95
N ILE A 52 -1.00 5.61 4.54
CA ILE A 52 -0.10 6.76 4.49
C ILE A 52 1.21 6.46 5.20
N TYR A 53 1.17 5.83 6.37
CA TYR A 53 2.38 5.46 7.10
C TYR A 53 3.25 4.49 6.30
N ASP A 54 2.67 3.43 5.76
CA ASP A 54 3.41 2.42 5.03
C ASP A 54 4.06 3.02 3.77
N LEU A 55 3.34 3.86 3.03
CA LEU A 55 3.87 4.45 1.79
C LEU A 55 4.85 5.61 2.00
N THR A 56 4.84 6.27 3.17
CA THR A 56 5.66 7.48 3.41
C THR A 56 6.74 7.34 4.48
N ALA A 57 6.62 6.33 5.34
CA ALA A 57 7.49 6.18 6.52
C ALA A 57 8.02 4.75 6.73
N SER A 58 7.71 3.82 5.82
CA SER A 58 8.28 2.46 5.85
C SER A 58 9.33 2.26 4.75
N SER A 59 10.16 1.23 4.89
CA SER A 59 11.20 0.85 3.94
C SER A 59 11.28 -0.68 3.83
N GLY A 60 11.83 -1.16 2.73
CA GLY A 60 11.88 -2.58 2.40
C GLY A 60 10.57 -3.06 1.77
N VAL A 61 10.24 -4.34 1.90
CA VAL A 61 9.10 -4.95 1.21
C VAL A 61 7.77 -4.38 1.70
N TYR A 62 6.99 -3.79 0.80
CA TYR A 62 5.62 -3.36 1.10
C TYR A 62 4.72 -4.58 1.30
N THR A 63 4.17 -4.72 2.50
CA THR A 63 3.29 -5.85 2.86
C THR A 63 2.01 -5.37 3.49
N LEU A 64 0.91 -6.06 3.19
CA LEU A 64 -0.40 -5.81 3.80
C LEU A 64 -0.83 -6.97 4.70
N PRO A 65 -1.68 -6.72 5.72
CA PRO A 65 -2.24 -7.79 6.55
C PRO A 65 -2.99 -8.84 5.73
N ASP A 66 -2.86 -10.12 6.08
CA ASP A 66 -3.54 -11.24 5.39
C ASP A 66 -5.08 -11.09 5.34
N GLY A 67 -5.65 -10.42 6.36
CA GLY A 67 -7.08 -10.28 6.57
C GLY A 67 -7.75 -9.09 5.88
N ILE A 68 -7.01 -8.28 5.12
CA ILE A 68 -7.63 -7.20 4.35
C ILE A 68 -8.61 -7.76 3.33
N LYS A 69 -9.62 -6.97 2.99
CA LYS A 69 -10.54 -7.30 1.91
C LYS A 69 -9.85 -7.15 0.56
N GLN A 70 -10.30 -7.93 -0.42
CA GLN A 70 -9.82 -7.81 -1.80
C GLN A 70 -10.03 -6.41 -2.36
N GLU A 71 -11.18 -5.75 -2.08
CA GLU A 71 -11.44 -4.37 -2.52
C GLU A 71 -10.39 -3.36 -2.04
N THR A 72 -9.84 -3.56 -0.85
CA THR A 72 -8.77 -2.74 -0.29
C THR A 72 -7.45 -3.01 -1.01
N ALA A 73 -7.15 -4.27 -1.32
CA ALA A 73 -5.96 -4.64 -2.09
C ALA A 73 -6.01 -4.06 -3.52
N ASP A 74 -7.16 -4.19 -4.19
CA ASP A 74 -7.38 -3.67 -5.55
C ASP A 74 -7.24 -2.14 -5.57
N TYR A 75 -7.80 -1.45 -4.57
CA TYR A 75 -7.65 0.01 -4.41
C TYR A 75 -6.18 0.43 -4.26
N ILE A 76 -5.40 -0.31 -3.46
CA ILE A 76 -3.97 -0.03 -3.25
C ILE A 76 -3.18 -0.27 -4.54
N GLU A 77 -3.51 -1.33 -5.28
CA GLU A 77 -2.93 -1.58 -6.60
C GLU A 77 -3.19 -0.41 -7.56
N GLU A 78 -4.42 0.08 -7.66
CA GLU A 78 -4.77 1.22 -8.49
C GLU A 78 -4.02 2.50 -8.07
N LEU A 79 -3.96 2.77 -6.76
CA LEU A 79 -3.24 3.92 -6.20
C LEU A 79 -1.74 3.85 -6.52
N LEU A 80 -1.11 2.70 -6.33
CA LEU A 80 0.30 2.50 -6.64
C LEU A 80 0.56 2.72 -8.14
N ASN A 81 -0.28 2.16 -9.02
CA ASN A 81 -0.15 2.38 -10.47
C ASN A 81 -0.38 3.85 -10.88
N ALA A 82 -1.19 4.60 -10.13
CA ALA A 82 -1.44 6.01 -10.40
C ALA A 82 -0.33 6.94 -9.91
N LEU A 83 0.30 6.62 -8.77
CA LEU A 83 1.21 7.53 -8.07
C LEU A 83 2.68 7.13 -8.16
N ALA A 84 3.00 5.84 -8.24
CA ALA A 84 4.37 5.37 -8.41
C ALA A 84 4.89 5.72 -9.82
N ARG A 85 6.12 6.20 -9.91
CA ARG A 85 6.79 6.57 -11.16
C ARG A 85 8.06 5.77 -11.38
#